data_AF-A0AAE4AME9-F1
#
_entry.id   AF-A0AAE4AME9-F1
#
_cell.length_a   1.000
_cell.length_b   1.000
_cell.length_c   1.000
_cell.angle_alpha   90.00
_cell.angle_beta   90.00
_cell.angle_gamma   90.00
#
_symmetry.space_group_name_H-M   'P 1'
#
loop_
_entity.id
_entity.type
_entity.pdbx_description
1 polymer ?
#
loop_
_entity_poly.entity_id
_entity_poly.type
_entity_poly.pdbx_seq_one_letter_code
_entity_poly.pdbx_strand_id
1 'polypeptide(L)'
;MSPDEAYRELAQQLRRLERLNPDLTATEVERLNLLAEQSGQQFFGLAAEQVERLVTLYRTCAVKISGENILAEYFECIENSSRLLAQGGEISQPEPAPTTFSKALVPAQTLTALDRCMVLSRAVVPHALGKAADAFRRRNEVVETVLELAFRVLWRMDAARACQWFLDFFARHDGQLDPDVIRDALTVVLEAPGPIPRDFLAWAERWSADPNLLEYWPNVTRKADRLLCRHGMRAWRDSAPARIAPLAHLRLLVDQRRLDDTQLLSWLRKALNDLGESVLRFMALDESLATSQKDWKTAALVGELRRMTALYPVVMLAADLILTLPDGSEKLALAFMGLAGQGREQWDQRVEQFAVRVIRRMFITDMRDGRKPLATIQRLTFGDLVAFKRACAELDIVQEQFDSIKQRERVIAILASFYASYRHASFLATEVSRRYRSLMRLLHEDYLRQHLPAEELDGILRRGVITELAGMASAARRYLARRRDFASSLEEMLAAKMDFELHVRTQRLAVFRQIMPG
;
A
#
# COMPACT_ATOMS: atom_id res chain seq x y z
N MET A 1 -0.58 -12.48 -46.84
CA MET A 1 0.42 -13.47 -46.40
C MET A 1 -0.35 -14.69 -45.92
N SER A 2 0.01 -15.88 -46.37
CA SER A 2 -0.65 -17.10 -45.86
C SER A 2 -0.27 -17.36 -44.40
N PRO A 3 -1.11 -18.06 -43.60
CA PRO A 3 -0.77 -18.42 -42.22
C PRO A 3 0.58 -19.13 -42.10
N ASP A 4 0.92 -19.99 -43.07
CA ASP A 4 2.19 -20.73 -43.11
C ASP A 4 3.41 -19.86 -43.40
N GLU A 5 3.26 -18.83 -44.22
CA GLU A 5 4.31 -17.82 -44.45
C GLU A 5 4.48 -16.93 -43.23
N ALA A 6 3.37 -16.52 -42.61
CA ALA A 6 3.37 -15.71 -41.40
C ALA A 6 4.05 -16.43 -40.24
N TYR A 7 3.74 -17.72 -40.05
CA TYR A 7 4.38 -18.52 -39.02
C TYR A 7 5.88 -18.75 -39.29
N ARG A 8 6.29 -18.94 -40.55
CA ARG A 8 7.71 -19.07 -40.89
C ARG A 8 8.51 -17.82 -40.52
N GLU A 9 7.96 -16.63 -40.81
CA GLU A 9 8.58 -15.35 -40.40
C GLU A 9 8.56 -15.18 -38.88
N LEU A 10 7.46 -15.52 -38.21
CA LEU A 10 7.33 -15.49 -36.74
C LEU A 10 8.37 -16.38 -36.06
N ALA A 11 8.52 -17.63 -36.52
CA ALA A 11 9.47 -18.58 -35.97
C ALA A 11 10.92 -18.11 -36.12
N GLN A 12 11.25 -17.41 -37.22
CA GLN A 12 12.57 -16.79 -37.37
C GLN A 12 12.81 -15.68 -36.36
N GLN A 13 11.80 -14.85 -36.09
CA GLN A 13 11.89 -13.78 -35.09
C GLN A 13 11.95 -14.35 -33.66
N LEU A 14 11.18 -15.39 -33.33
CA LEU A 14 11.29 -16.09 -32.04
C LEU A 14 12.68 -16.68 -31.83
N ARG A 15 13.31 -17.25 -32.87
CA ARG A 15 14.72 -17.68 -32.80
C ARG A 15 15.70 -16.53 -32.61
N ARG A 16 15.42 -15.33 -33.10
CA ARG A 16 16.26 -14.14 -32.78
C ARG A 16 16.21 -13.81 -31.30
N LEU A 17 15.06 -14.02 -30.63
CA LEU A 17 14.93 -13.80 -29.18
C LEU A 17 15.82 -14.74 -28.35
N GLU A 18 16.19 -15.91 -28.88
CA GLU A 18 17.13 -16.86 -28.21
C GLU A 18 18.53 -16.26 -27.98
N ARG A 19 18.86 -15.13 -28.61
CA ARG A 19 20.07 -14.35 -28.31
C ARG A 19 20.02 -13.64 -26.95
N LEU A 20 18.86 -13.59 -26.29
CA LEU A 20 18.57 -12.98 -24.99
C LEU A 20 18.78 -11.46 -24.88
N ASN A 21 19.48 -10.83 -25.83
CA ASN A 21 19.57 -9.39 -26.01
C ASN A 21 19.44 -9.02 -27.49
N PRO A 22 18.25 -9.23 -28.09
CA PRO A 22 18.03 -8.86 -29.48
C PRO A 22 17.84 -7.33 -29.56
N ASP A 23 18.66 -6.65 -30.34
CA ASP A 23 18.46 -5.24 -30.68
C ASP A 23 17.23 -5.10 -31.58
N LEU A 24 16.04 -5.03 -30.98
CA LEU A 24 14.76 -4.87 -31.66
C LEU A 24 14.28 -3.43 -31.60
N THR A 25 13.88 -2.91 -32.75
CA THR A 25 13.18 -1.64 -32.87
C THR A 25 11.69 -1.78 -32.51
N ALA A 26 11.03 -0.67 -32.17
CA ALA A 26 9.58 -0.66 -31.90
C ALA A 26 8.76 -1.24 -33.07
N THR A 27 9.17 -0.94 -34.31
CA THR A 27 8.54 -1.46 -35.53
C THR A 27 8.69 -2.98 -35.67
N GLU A 28 9.83 -3.56 -35.25
CA GLU A 28 10.01 -5.00 -35.23
C GLU A 28 9.13 -5.68 -34.17
N VAL A 29 8.94 -5.05 -33.00
CA VAL A 29 8.03 -5.55 -31.96
C VAL A 29 6.57 -5.51 -32.45
N GLU A 30 6.14 -4.44 -33.10
CA GLU A 30 4.82 -4.36 -33.73
C GLU A 30 4.64 -5.42 -34.81
N ARG A 31 5.66 -5.64 -35.65
CA ARG A 31 5.67 -6.69 -36.67
C ARG A 31 5.52 -8.07 -36.04
N LEU A 32 6.22 -8.35 -34.95
CA LEU A 32 6.13 -9.62 -34.20
C LEU A 32 4.69 -9.88 -33.69
N ASN A 33 4.02 -8.86 -33.15
CA ASN A 33 2.63 -8.96 -32.72
C ASN A 33 1.68 -9.22 -33.91
N LEU A 34 1.87 -8.54 -35.04
CA LEU A 34 1.07 -8.74 -36.25
C LEU A 34 1.26 -10.15 -36.83
N LEU A 35 2.50 -10.66 -36.84
CA LEU A 35 2.81 -12.01 -37.29
C LEU A 35 2.14 -13.07 -36.41
N ALA A 36 2.10 -12.85 -35.10
CA ALA A 36 1.40 -13.73 -34.15
C ALA A 36 -0.09 -13.83 -34.47
N GLU A 37 -0.76 -12.71 -34.71
CA GLU A 37 -2.19 -12.68 -35.07
C GLU A 37 -2.48 -13.36 -36.43
N GLN A 38 -1.54 -13.27 -37.38
CA GLN A 38 -1.68 -13.79 -38.74
C GLN A 38 -1.31 -15.28 -38.90
N SER A 39 -0.50 -15.83 -37.98
CA SER A 39 0.01 -17.20 -38.06
C SER A 39 -1.09 -18.25 -37.88
N GLY A 40 -2.19 -17.93 -37.20
CA GLY A 40 -3.30 -18.88 -36.97
C GLY A 40 -3.03 -19.86 -35.82
N GLN A 41 -4.13 -20.36 -35.22
CA GLN A 41 -4.09 -21.17 -33.98
C GLN A 41 -3.44 -22.56 -34.16
N GLN A 42 -3.39 -23.10 -35.39
CA GLN A 42 -2.80 -24.43 -35.62
C GLN A 42 -1.30 -24.49 -35.30
N PHE A 43 -0.58 -23.37 -35.34
CA PHE A 43 0.85 -23.30 -35.04
C PHE A 43 1.17 -22.99 -33.57
N PHE A 44 0.15 -22.84 -32.72
CA PHE A 44 0.34 -22.50 -31.30
C PHE A 44 1.28 -23.47 -30.59
N GLY A 45 1.13 -24.78 -30.79
CA GLY A 45 1.97 -25.78 -30.13
C GLY A 45 3.45 -25.62 -30.45
N LEU A 46 3.78 -25.37 -31.73
CA LEU A 46 5.16 -25.17 -32.16
C LEU A 46 5.75 -23.84 -31.65
N ALA A 47 4.93 -22.79 -31.54
CA ALA A 47 5.35 -21.54 -30.91
C ALA A 47 5.60 -21.75 -29.40
N ALA A 48 4.70 -22.45 -28.71
CA ALA A 48 4.82 -22.74 -27.27
C ALA A 48 6.11 -23.53 -26.96
N GLU A 49 6.47 -24.51 -27.78
CA GLU A 49 7.75 -25.24 -27.65
C GLU A 49 8.96 -24.31 -27.80
N GLN A 50 8.94 -23.36 -28.72
CA GLN A 50 10.02 -22.38 -28.88
C GLN A 50 10.11 -21.43 -27.69
N VAL A 51 8.97 -20.97 -27.16
CA VAL A 51 8.93 -20.14 -25.95
C VAL A 51 9.45 -20.91 -24.74
N GLU A 52 9.12 -22.19 -24.59
CA GLU A 52 9.63 -23.01 -23.48
C GLU A 52 11.15 -23.22 -23.55
N ARG A 53 11.71 -23.37 -24.76
CA ARG A 53 13.16 -23.35 -24.99
C ARG A 53 13.78 -22.01 -24.60
N LEU A 54 13.15 -20.90 -24.99
CA LEU A 54 13.62 -19.56 -24.64
C LEU A 54 13.63 -19.33 -23.12
N VAL A 55 12.58 -19.76 -22.41
CA VAL A 55 12.53 -19.72 -20.94
C VAL A 55 13.68 -20.50 -20.33
N THR A 56 13.97 -21.69 -20.86
CA THR A 56 15.10 -22.52 -20.40
C THR A 56 16.43 -21.82 -20.63
N LEU A 57 16.68 -21.31 -21.84
CA LEU A 57 17.89 -20.56 -22.19
C LEU A 57 18.08 -19.32 -21.29
N TYR A 58 17.00 -18.60 -21.03
CA TYR A 58 17.02 -17.43 -20.15
C TYR A 58 17.45 -17.80 -18.73
N ARG A 59 16.84 -18.84 -18.15
CA ARG A 59 17.16 -19.30 -16.78
C ARG A 59 18.60 -19.79 -16.65
N THR A 60 19.17 -20.38 -17.70
CA THR A 60 20.55 -20.89 -17.70
C THR A 60 21.59 -19.90 -18.24
N CYS A 61 21.22 -18.64 -18.50
CA CYS A 61 22.18 -17.67 -19.03
C CYS A 61 23.17 -17.21 -17.96
N ALA A 62 24.37 -16.80 -18.38
CA ALA A 62 25.45 -16.42 -17.47
C ALA A 62 25.06 -15.28 -16.51
N VAL A 63 24.29 -14.30 -16.98
CA VAL A 63 23.81 -13.16 -16.15
C VAL A 63 22.87 -13.65 -15.07
N LYS A 64 21.98 -14.61 -15.38
CA LYS A 64 21.09 -15.21 -14.39
C LYS A 64 21.88 -16.00 -13.36
N ILE A 65 22.69 -16.97 -13.80
CA ILE A 65 23.51 -17.79 -12.90
C ILE A 65 24.36 -16.92 -11.97
N SER A 66 25.02 -15.89 -12.51
CA SER A 66 25.81 -14.96 -11.69
C SER A 66 24.97 -14.22 -10.66
N GLY A 67 23.79 -13.73 -11.04
CA GLY A 67 22.90 -13.04 -10.12
C GLY A 67 22.31 -13.96 -9.04
N GLU A 68 22.01 -15.21 -9.39
CA GLU A 68 21.55 -16.22 -8.44
C GLU A 68 22.62 -16.50 -7.37
N ASN A 69 23.88 -16.65 -7.78
CA ASN A 69 25.01 -16.84 -6.86
C ASN A 69 25.21 -15.63 -5.93
N ILE A 70 25.12 -14.40 -6.46
CA ILE A 70 25.24 -13.17 -5.67
C ILE A 70 24.13 -13.10 -4.61
N LEU A 71 22.90 -13.43 -4.97
CA LEU A 71 21.79 -13.44 -4.02
C LEU A 71 21.91 -14.56 -2.98
N ALA A 72 22.40 -15.74 -3.36
CA ALA A 72 22.65 -16.82 -2.43
C ALA A 72 23.67 -16.42 -1.35
N GLU A 73 24.80 -15.83 -1.75
CA GLU A 73 25.82 -15.32 -0.82
C GLU A 73 25.26 -14.19 0.07
N TYR A 74 24.45 -13.30 -0.51
CA TYR A 74 23.79 -12.23 0.24
C TYR A 74 22.81 -12.78 1.29
N PHE A 75 21.99 -13.76 0.95
CA PHE A 75 21.06 -14.38 1.90
C PHE A 75 21.78 -15.19 2.97
N GLU A 76 22.88 -15.86 2.64
CA GLU A 76 23.71 -16.55 3.62
C GLU A 76 24.25 -15.57 4.68
N CYS A 77 24.67 -14.36 4.28
CA CYS A 77 25.08 -13.32 5.24
C CYS A 77 23.94 -12.92 6.20
N ILE A 78 22.73 -12.78 5.68
CA ILE A 78 21.53 -12.44 6.47
C ILE A 78 21.16 -13.59 7.41
N GLU A 79 21.18 -14.82 6.92
CA GLU A 79 20.84 -16.03 7.68
C GLU A 79 21.85 -16.30 8.80
N ASN A 80 23.14 -16.09 8.54
CA ASN A 80 24.17 -16.17 9.57
C ASN A 80 23.99 -15.08 10.62
N SER A 81 23.68 -13.84 10.22
CA SER A 81 23.41 -12.74 11.17
C SER A 81 22.19 -13.04 12.04
N SER A 82 21.11 -13.52 11.43
CA SER A 82 19.90 -13.98 12.12
C SER A 82 20.21 -15.07 13.15
N ARG A 83 20.98 -16.09 12.78
CA ARG A 83 21.38 -17.18 13.67
C ARG A 83 22.18 -16.68 14.88
N LEU A 84 23.12 -15.76 14.66
CA LEU A 84 23.94 -15.18 15.73
C LEU A 84 23.09 -14.36 16.70
N LEU A 85 22.17 -13.54 16.19
CA LEU A 85 21.25 -12.74 17.01
C LEU A 85 20.28 -13.62 17.81
N ALA A 86 19.79 -14.71 17.22
CA ALA A 86 18.92 -15.67 17.89
C ALA A 86 19.66 -16.44 18.99
N GLN A 87 20.93 -16.81 18.77
CA GLN A 87 21.80 -17.40 19.79
C GLN A 87 22.09 -16.44 20.95
N GLY A 88 22.21 -15.14 20.65
CA GLY A 88 22.33 -14.07 21.65
C GLY A 88 21.04 -13.77 22.43
N GLY A 89 19.91 -14.36 22.04
CA GLY A 89 18.60 -14.08 22.63
C GLY A 89 18.03 -12.70 22.28
N GLU A 90 18.57 -12.05 21.25
CA GLU A 90 18.17 -10.71 20.83
C GLU A 90 16.95 -10.73 19.89
N ILE A 91 16.76 -11.83 19.17
CA ILE A 91 15.60 -12.07 18.30
C ILE A 91 15.01 -13.46 18.59
N SER A 92 13.78 -13.67 18.09
CA SER A 92 13.15 -14.99 18.12
C SER A 92 13.91 -16.01 17.26
N GLN A 93 13.78 -17.31 17.58
CA GLN A 93 14.33 -18.36 16.73
C GLN A 93 13.69 -18.29 15.32
N PRO A 94 14.49 -18.21 14.25
CA PRO A 94 13.95 -18.14 12.90
C PRO A 94 13.20 -19.41 12.55
N GLU A 95 12.01 -19.26 12.00
CA GLU A 95 11.24 -20.40 11.50
C GLU A 95 11.66 -20.70 10.06
N PRO A 96 11.70 -21.97 9.64
CA PRO A 96 11.88 -22.28 8.23
C PRO A 96 10.72 -21.66 7.45
N ALA A 97 11.06 -20.95 6.37
CA ALA A 97 10.04 -20.39 5.51
C ALA A 97 9.10 -21.52 5.06
N PRO A 98 7.77 -21.30 5.08
CA PRO A 98 6.86 -22.25 4.46
C PRO A 98 7.33 -22.50 3.02
N THR A 99 7.07 -23.68 2.46
CA THR A 99 7.40 -23.96 1.06
C THR A 99 6.71 -22.92 0.17
N THR A 100 7.41 -21.84 -0.16
CA THR A 100 6.92 -20.72 -0.95
C THR A 100 6.87 -21.10 -2.41
N PHE A 101 6.02 -20.41 -3.16
CA PHE A 101 5.70 -20.66 -4.57
C PHE A 101 6.85 -20.24 -5.52
N SER A 102 7.90 -19.65 -4.98
CA SER A 102 9.20 -19.45 -5.60
C SER A 102 10.30 -19.50 -4.53
N LYS A 103 11.03 -20.61 -4.45
CA LYS A 103 12.31 -20.73 -3.72
C LYS A 103 13.46 -20.16 -4.52
N ALA A 104 13.22 -19.77 -5.77
CA ALA A 104 14.22 -19.08 -6.56
C ALA A 104 14.41 -17.70 -5.95
N LEU A 105 15.45 -17.57 -5.13
CA LEU A 105 16.03 -16.29 -4.74
C LEU A 105 15.25 -15.50 -3.67
N VAL A 106 14.81 -16.22 -2.64
CA VAL A 106 14.36 -15.63 -1.37
C VAL A 106 15.01 -16.37 -0.20
N PRO A 107 15.17 -15.75 0.99
CA PRO A 107 15.73 -16.41 2.16
C PRO A 107 14.93 -17.65 2.57
N ALA A 108 15.62 -18.62 3.17
CA ALA A 108 15.03 -19.88 3.61
C ALA A 108 14.31 -19.79 4.97
N GLN A 109 14.36 -18.63 5.62
CA GLN A 109 13.80 -18.39 6.96
C GLN A 109 12.74 -17.27 6.93
N THR A 110 11.77 -17.36 7.82
CA THR A 110 10.80 -16.30 8.12
C THR A 110 11.10 -15.69 9.48
N LEU A 111 11.04 -14.36 9.53
CA LEU A 111 11.27 -13.55 10.73
C LEU A 111 10.05 -12.67 11.00
N THR A 112 9.82 -12.32 12.26
CA THR A 112 8.86 -11.25 12.60
C THR A 112 9.34 -9.92 12.01
N ALA A 113 8.44 -8.95 11.82
CA ALA A 113 8.84 -7.64 11.28
C ALA A 113 9.91 -6.95 12.12
N LEU A 114 9.84 -7.07 13.45
CA LEU A 114 10.84 -6.49 14.36
C LEU A 114 12.19 -7.21 14.25
N ASP A 115 12.18 -8.54 14.36
CA ASP A 115 13.40 -9.35 14.24
C ASP A 115 14.08 -9.10 12.89
N ARG A 116 13.28 -8.95 11.82
CA ARG A 116 13.76 -8.60 10.48
C ARG A 116 14.47 -7.24 10.45
N CYS A 117 13.86 -6.20 11.02
CA CYS A 117 14.48 -4.88 11.10
C CYS A 117 15.79 -4.91 11.90
N MET A 118 15.83 -5.67 12.99
CA MET A 118 17.04 -5.85 13.80
C MET A 118 18.14 -6.60 13.05
N VAL A 119 17.79 -7.68 12.34
CA VAL A 119 18.74 -8.43 11.50
C VAL A 119 19.31 -7.51 10.43
N LEU A 120 18.48 -6.74 9.73
CA LEU A 120 18.94 -5.84 8.67
C LEU A 120 19.80 -4.68 9.21
N SER A 121 19.51 -4.15 10.40
CA SER A 121 20.31 -3.07 10.98
C SER A 121 21.66 -3.54 11.52
N ARG A 122 21.77 -4.83 11.89
CA ARG A 122 22.98 -5.43 12.48
C ARG A 122 23.76 -6.34 11.52
N ALA A 123 23.18 -6.74 10.40
CA ALA A 123 23.83 -7.63 9.45
C ALA A 123 25.07 -6.98 8.84
N VAL A 124 26.20 -7.67 8.98
CA VAL A 124 27.47 -7.25 8.37
C VAL A 124 27.55 -7.83 6.95
N VAL A 125 26.85 -7.19 6.03
CA VAL A 125 26.93 -7.54 4.60
C VAL A 125 28.06 -6.73 3.94
N PRO A 126 29.01 -7.37 3.24
CA PRO A 126 30.01 -6.66 2.46
C PRO A 126 29.35 -5.66 1.49
N HIS A 127 29.79 -4.40 1.50
CA HIS A 127 29.17 -3.33 0.71
C HIS A 127 29.06 -3.65 -0.79
N ALA A 128 30.09 -4.29 -1.35
CA ALA A 128 30.09 -4.71 -2.75
C ALA A 128 29.00 -5.76 -3.04
N LEU A 129 28.83 -6.73 -2.13
CA LEU A 129 27.81 -7.76 -2.22
C LEU A 129 26.40 -7.16 -2.10
N GLY A 130 26.18 -6.27 -1.14
CA GLY A 130 24.90 -5.56 -0.98
C GLY A 130 24.52 -4.77 -2.23
N LYS A 131 25.46 -3.99 -2.79
CA LYS A 131 25.25 -3.26 -4.05
C LYS A 131 24.95 -4.19 -5.24
N ALA A 132 25.64 -5.33 -5.32
CA ALA A 132 25.44 -6.28 -6.40
C ALA A 132 24.07 -6.97 -6.31
N ALA A 133 23.65 -7.35 -5.10
CA ALA A 133 22.32 -7.89 -4.82
C ALA A 133 21.22 -6.89 -5.17
N ASP A 134 21.37 -5.63 -4.75
CA ASP A 134 20.43 -4.55 -5.08
C ASP A 134 20.36 -4.28 -6.58
N ALA A 135 21.51 -4.25 -7.28
CA ALA A 135 21.55 -4.06 -8.73
C ALA A 135 20.83 -5.20 -9.47
N PHE A 136 21.05 -6.45 -9.05
CA PHE A 136 20.37 -7.60 -9.64
C PHE A 136 18.87 -7.60 -9.37
N ARG A 137 18.44 -7.26 -8.14
CA ARG A 137 17.01 -7.07 -7.83
C ARG A 137 16.39 -5.94 -8.66
N ARG A 138 17.10 -4.81 -8.80
CA ARG A 138 16.65 -3.66 -9.58
C ARG A 138 16.45 -4.00 -11.05
N ARG A 139 17.18 -4.99 -11.59
CA ARG A 139 16.98 -5.49 -12.96
C ARG A 139 15.55 -6.01 -13.19
N ASN A 140 14.97 -6.73 -12.22
CA ASN A 140 13.57 -7.15 -12.27
C ASN A 140 12.60 -5.95 -12.33
N GLU A 141 13.03 -4.79 -11.84
CA GLU A 141 12.22 -3.59 -11.88
C GLU A 141 12.27 -2.80 -13.17
N VAL A 142 13.44 -2.75 -13.82
CA VAL A 142 13.72 -1.78 -14.89
C VAL A 142 13.97 -2.40 -16.26
N VAL A 143 14.22 -3.72 -16.33
CA VAL A 143 14.58 -4.39 -17.59
C VAL A 143 13.43 -5.25 -18.09
N GLU A 144 12.86 -4.87 -19.23
CA GLU A 144 11.96 -5.71 -20.04
C GLU A 144 12.77 -6.89 -20.59
N THR A 145 12.24 -8.11 -20.45
CA THR A 145 12.94 -9.30 -20.96
C THR A 145 12.35 -9.76 -22.28
N VAL A 146 13.12 -10.55 -23.01
CA VAL A 146 12.66 -11.26 -24.21
C VAL A 146 11.48 -12.20 -23.95
N LEU A 147 11.27 -12.62 -22.69
CA LEU A 147 10.17 -13.49 -22.31
C LEU A 147 8.83 -12.78 -22.41
N GLU A 148 8.75 -11.50 -22.05
CA GLU A 148 7.53 -10.71 -22.21
C GLU A 148 7.08 -10.70 -23.69
N LEU A 149 8.01 -10.48 -24.62
CA LEU A 149 7.72 -10.50 -26.05
C LEU A 149 7.21 -11.87 -26.51
N ALA A 150 7.88 -12.94 -26.10
CA ALA A 150 7.50 -14.32 -26.44
C ALA A 150 6.12 -14.70 -25.85
N PHE A 151 5.85 -14.31 -24.61
CA PHE A 151 4.56 -14.49 -23.95
C PHE A 151 3.45 -13.70 -24.64
N ARG A 152 3.74 -12.46 -25.06
CA ARG A 152 2.79 -11.63 -25.82
C ARG A 152 2.45 -12.28 -27.17
N VAL A 153 3.42 -12.94 -27.83
CA VAL A 153 3.17 -13.75 -29.05
C VAL A 153 2.19 -14.88 -28.77
N LEU A 154 2.44 -15.73 -27.75
CA LEU A 154 1.53 -16.83 -27.43
C LEU A 154 0.12 -16.32 -27.17
N TRP A 155 0.01 -15.24 -26.38
CA TRP A 155 -1.28 -14.64 -26.03
C TRP A 155 -2.03 -14.10 -27.25
N ARG A 156 -1.33 -13.50 -28.22
CA ARG A 156 -1.90 -12.97 -29.46
C ARG A 156 -2.32 -14.06 -30.44
N MET A 157 -1.63 -15.21 -30.45
CA MET A 157 -2.01 -16.36 -31.25
C MET A 157 -3.31 -17.00 -30.71
N ASP A 158 -3.36 -17.28 -29.41
CA ASP A 158 -4.53 -17.85 -28.73
C ASP A 158 -4.47 -17.59 -27.23
N ALA A 159 -5.27 -16.64 -26.74
CA ALA A 159 -5.29 -16.25 -25.33
C ALA A 159 -5.72 -17.39 -24.39
N ALA A 160 -6.63 -18.28 -24.81
CA ALA A 160 -7.12 -19.37 -23.97
C ALA A 160 -6.03 -20.44 -23.80
N ARG A 161 -5.39 -20.85 -24.91
CA ARG A 161 -4.28 -21.81 -24.86
C ARG A 161 -3.04 -21.23 -24.20
N ALA A 162 -2.75 -19.94 -24.39
CA ALA A 162 -1.65 -19.27 -23.68
C ALA A 162 -1.89 -19.23 -22.17
N CYS A 163 -3.12 -18.94 -21.74
CA CYS A 163 -3.46 -18.98 -20.32
C CYS A 163 -3.31 -20.38 -19.73
N GLN A 164 -3.79 -21.41 -20.43
CA GLN A 164 -3.60 -22.79 -20.00
C GLN A 164 -2.12 -23.17 -19.93
N TRP A 165 -1.32 -22.78 -20.94
CA TRP A 165 0.12 -23.02 -20.95
C TRP A 165 0.82 -22.37 -19.74
N PHE A 166 0.45 -21.14 -19.36
CA PHE A 166 0.96 -20.52 -18.14
C PHE A 166 0.60 -21.31 -16.89
N LEU A 167 -0.66 -21.75 -16.76
CA LEU A 167 -1.11 -22.53 -15.61
C LEU A 167 -0.35 -23.86 -15.50
N ASP A 168 -0.19 -24.56 -16.61
CA ASP A 168 0.56 -25.81 -16.68
C ASP A 168 2.05 -25.58 -16.35
N PHE A 169 2.64 -24.50 -16.85
CA PHE A 169 4.00 -24.10 -16.54
C PHE A 169 4.18 -23.78 -15.05
N PHE A 170 3.26 -23.00 -14.46
CA PHE A 170 3.30 -22.65 -13.04
C PHE A 170 3.17 -23.88 -12.15
N ALA A 171 2.28 -24.81 -12.50
CA ALA A 171 2.12 -26.07 -11.77
C ALA A 171 3.37 -26.97 -11.86
N ARG A 172 3.98 -27.10 -13.05
CA ARG A 172 5.21 -27.89 -13.25
C ARG A 172 6.42 -27.35 -12.51
N HIS A 173 6.45 -26.05 -12.26
CA HIS A 173 7.58 -25.35 -11.63
C HIS A 173 7.23 -24.75 -10.27
N ASP A 174 6.19 -25.26 -9.60
CA ASP A 174 5.77 -24.74 -8.31
C ASP A 174 6.93 -24.77 -7.30
N GLY A 175 7.16 -23.65 -6.62
CA GLY A 175 8.30 -23.46 -5.73
C GLY A 175 9.64 -23.21 -6.41
N GLN A 176 9.73 -23.12 -7.74
CA GLN A 176 10.97 -22.82 -8.47
C GLN A 176 10.76 -21.81 -9.61
N LEU A 177 9.68 -21.02 -9.53
CA LEU A 177 9.35 -20.03 -10.55
C LEU A 177 10.30 -18.83 -10.49
N ASP A 178 10.94 -18.53 -11.61
CA ASP A 178 11.79 -17.34 -11.75
C ASP A 178 10.93 -16.05 -11.63
N PRO A 179 11.30 -15.08 -10.78
CA PRO A 179 10.57 -13.82 -10.62
C PRO A 179 10.35 -13.04 -11.92
N ASP A 180 11.27 -13.10 -12.90
CA ASP A 180 11.11 -12.45 -14.19
C ASP A 180 10.04 -13.14 -15.03
N VAL A 181 9.98 -14.48 -14.99
CA VAL A 181 8.94 -15.25 -15.70
C VAL A 181 7.55 -14.91 -15.15
N ILE A 182 7.41 -14.86 -13.82
CA ILE A 182 6.13 -14.49 -13.17
C ILE A 182 5.76 -13.07 -13.55
N ARG A 183 6.70 -12.12 -13.40
CA ARG A 183 6.50 -10.70 -13.72
C ARG A 183 6.02 -10.52 -15.16
N ASP A 184 6.65 -11.18 -16.12
CA ASP A 184 6.36 -11.00 -17.55
C ASP A 184 5.05 -11.65 -17.95
N ALA A 185 4.73 -12.83 -17.39
CA ALA A 185 3.42 -13.44 -17.57
C ALA A 185 2.31 -12.53 -17.00
N LEU A 186 2.50 -11.98 -15.80
CA LEU A 186 1.56 -11.02 -15.21
C LEU A 186 1.43 -9.75 -16.06
N THR A 187 2.51 -9.23 -16.65
CA THR A 187 2.47 -8.06 -17.55
C THR A 187 1.57 -8.31 -18.75
N VAL A 188 1.81 -9.41 -19.48
CA VAL A 188 1.03 -9.74 -20.69
C VAL A 188 -0.45 -9.92 -20.35
N VAL A 189 -0.73 -10.60 -19.25
CA VAL A 189 -2.09 -10.86 -18.78
C VAL A 189 -2.79 -9.58 -18.28
N LEU A 190 -2.06 -8.65 -17.67
CA LEU A 190 -2.58 -7.33 -17.27
C LEU A 190 -2.97 -6.46 -18.47
N GLU A 191 -2.20 -6.52 -19.56
CA GLU A 191 -2.49 -5.76 -20.78
C GLU A 191 -3.65 -6.36 -21.58
N ALA A 192 -3.89 -7.66 -21.42
CA ALA A 192 -4.92 -8.38 -22.15
C ALA A 192 -6.33 -7.78 -21.91
N PRO A 193 -7.13 -7.60 -22.99
CA PRO A 193 -8.53 -7.26 -22.87
C PRO A 193 -9.35 -8.55 -22.67
N GLY A 194 -9.84 -8.80 -21.45
CA GLY A 194 -10.77 -9.91 -21.24
C GLY A 194 -10.92 -10.35 -19.79
N PRO A 195 -11.86 -11.26 -19.51
CA PRO A 195 -11.87 -12.05 -18.29
C PRO A 195 -10.67 -13.02 -18.30
N ILE A 196 -10.19 -13.36 -17.12
CA ILE A 196 -9.09 -14.31 -16.92
C ILE A 196 -9.62 -15.45 -16.05
N PRO A 197 -9.22 -16.72 -16.29
CA PRO A 197 -9.62 -17.86 -15.48
C PRO A 197 -9.34 -17.67 -13.99
N ARG A 198 -10.23 -18.23 -13.15
CA ARG A 198 -10.12 -18.16 -11.69
C ARG A 198 -8.82 -18.76 -11.16
N ASP A 199 -8.32 -19.82 -11.80
CA ASP A 199 -7.08 -20.50 -11.45
C ASP A 199 -5.86 -19.59 -11.59
N PHE A 200 -5.83 -18.73 -12.61
CA PHE A 200 -4.76 -17.75 -12.78
C PHE A 200 -4.85 -16.67 -11.71
N LEU A 201 -6.06 -16.24 -11.35
CA LEU A 201 -6.26 -15.31 -10.22
C LEU A 201 -5.87 -15.96 -8.88
N ALA A 202 -6.05 -17.27 -8.71
CA ALA A 202 -5.60 -17.99 -7.52
C ALA A 202 -4.07 -17.99 -7.40
N TRP A 203 -3.35 -18.12 -8.52
CA TRP A 203 -1.89 -17.89 -8.54
C TRP A 203 -1.52 -16.46 -8.17
N ALA A 204 -2.20 -15.46 -8.72
CA ALA A 204 -1.96 -14.06 -8.38
C ALA A 204 -2.22 -13.78 -6.88
N GLU A 205 -3.25 -14.38 -6.27
CA GLU A 205 -3.48 -14.29 -4.83
C GLU A 205 -2.33 -14.86 -4.00
N ARG A 206 -1.76 -16.00 -4.42
CA ARG A 206 -0.61 -16.62 -3.75
C ARG A 206 0.60 -15.71 -3.80
N TRP A 207 0.95 -15.17 -4.97
CA TRP A 207 2.09 -14.26 -5.09
C TRP A 207 1.88 -12.93 -4.36
N SER A 208 0.66 -12.41 -4.41
CA SER A 208 0.25 -11.19 -3.69
C SER A 208 0.38 -11.32 -2.16
N ALA A 209 0.17 -12.52 -1.63
CA ALA A 209 0.23 -12.85 -0.21
C ALA A 209 1.63 -13.19 0.29
N ASP A 210 2.60 -13.42 -0.60
CA ASP A 210 3.93 -13.91 -0.23
C ASP A 210 4.81 -12.75 0.30
N PRO A 211 5.19 -12.77 1.59
CA PRO A 211 5.99 -11.70 2.20
C PRO A 211 7.42 -11.65 1.65
N ASN A 212 7.97 -12.80 1.25
CA ASN A 212 9.31 -12.87 0.68
C ASN A 212 9.33 -12.28 -0.73
N LEU A 213 8.32 -12.59 -1.55
CA LEU A 213 8.18 -11.93 -2.86
C LEU A 213 7.95 -10.41 -2.69
N LEU A 214 7.19 -9.98 -1.69
CA LEU A 214 6.97 -8.56 -1.43
C LEU A 214 8.28 -7.83 -1.13
N GLU A 215 9.14 -8.44 -0.32
CA GLU A 215 10.42 -7.86 0.06
C GLU A 215 11.43 -7.87 -1.09
N TYR A 216 11.67 -9.04 -1.69
CA TYR A 216 12.79 -9.21 -2.63
C TYR A 216 12.42 -8.95 -4.08
N TRP A 217 11.14 -9.18 -4.44
CA TRP A 217 10.62 -9.10 -5.81
C TRP A 217 9.32 -8.25 -5.88
N PRO A 218 9.36 -6.98 -5.42
CA PRO A 218 8.15 -6.16 -5.23
C PRO A 218 7.36 -5.93 -6.52
N ASN A 219 7.98 -6.03 -7.70
CA ASN A 219 7.28 -5.89 -8.98
C ASN A 219 6.35 -7.08 -9.30
N VAL A 220 6.70 -8.30 -8.86
CA VAL A 220 5.82 -9.46 -8.99
C VAL A 220 4.55 -9.23 -8.17
N THR A 221 4.72 -8.88 -6.89
CA THR A 221 3.58 -8.63 -6.00
C THR A 221 2.75 -7.44 -6.44
N ARG A 222 3.37 -6.34 -6.92
CA ARG A 222 2.66 -5.18 -7.47
C ARG A 222 1.81 -5.53 -8.69
N LYS A 223 2.34 -6.33 -9.63
CA LYS A 223 1.57 -6.75 -10.81
C LYS A 223 0.45 -7.73 -10.44
N ALA A 224 0.70 -8.65 -9.51
CA ALA A 224 -0.33 -9.53 -8.98
C ALA A 224 -1.45 -8.75 -8.30
N ASP A 225 -1.11 -7.82 -7.40
CA ASP A 225 -2.04 -6.90 -6.73
C ASP A 225 -2.86 -6.12 -7.75
N ARG A 226 -2.20 -5.59 -8.80
CA ARG A 226 -2.87 -4.85 -9.85
C ARG A 226 -3.89 -5.69 -10.60
N LEU A 227 -3.55 -6.95 -10.87
CA LEU A 227 -4.43 -7.89 -11.57
C LEU A 227 -5.67 -8.19 -10.73
N LEU A 228 -5.47 -8.50 -9.45
CA LEU A 228 -6.55 -8.75 -8.48
C LEU A 228 -7.42 -7.51 -8.31
N CYS A 229 -6.85 -6.32 -8.20
CA CYS A 229 -7.59 -5.06 -8.13
C CYS A 229 -8.46 -4.88 -9.38
N ARG A 230 -7.89 -5.01 -10.59
CA ARG A 230 -8.64 -4.80 -11.85
C ARG A 230 -9.82 -5.76 -11.97
N HIS A 231 -9.62 -7.04 -11.65
CA HIS A 231 -10.67 -8.06 -11.73
C HIS A 231 -11.69 -7.95 -10.59
N GLY A 232 -11.23 -7.66 -9.37
CA GLY A 232 -12.10 -7.41 -8.22
C GLY A 232 -13.01 -6.19 -8.44
N MET A 233 -12.50 -5.11 -9.02
CA MET A 233 -13.31 -3.92 -9.34
C MET A 233 -14.37 -4.19 -10.42
N ARG A 234 -14.05 -5.02 -11.41
CA ARG A 234 -15.04 -5.46 -12.43
C ARG A 234 -16.14 -6.32 -11.80
N ALA A 235 -15.77 -7.28 -10.97
CA ALA A 235 -16.74 -8.13 -10.27
C ALA A 235 -17.60 -7.34 -9.28
N TRP A 236 -17.02 -6.37 -8.57
CA TRP A 236 -17.76 -5.44 -7.71
C TRP A 236 -18.79 -4.63 -8.49
N ARG A 237 -18.43 -4.13 -9.69
CA ARG A 237 -19.35 -3.35 -10.54
C ARG A 237 -20.63 -4.13 -10.84
N ASP A 238 -20.50 -5.44 -11.06
CA ASP A 238 -21.60 -6.34 -11.43
C ASP A 238 -22.52 -6.68 -10.25
N SER A 239 -22.00 -6.63 -9.02
CA SER A 239 -22.73 -7.05 -7.82
C SER A 239 -23.34 -5.90 -6.98
N ALA A 240 -22.87 -4.66 -7.10
CA ALA A 240 -23.25 -3.58 -6.20
C ALA A 240 -24.00 -2.40 -6.85
N PRO A 241 -25.14 -1.94 -6.31
CA PRO A 241 -25.77 -0.69 -6.74
C PRO A 241 -24.97 0.53 -6.26
N ALA A 242 -24.41 1.32 -7.19
CA ALA A 242 -23.69 2.54 -6.85
C ALA A 242 -24.65 3.71 -6.56
N ARG A 243 -24.95 3.93 -5.28
CA ARG A 243 -25.78 5.08 -4.83
C ARG A 243 -24.98 6.25 -4.25
N ILE A 244 -23.64 6.14 -4.21
CA ILE A 244 -22.76 7.14 -3.58
C ILE A 244 -21.80 7.69 -4.65
N ALA A 245 -21.56 9.00 -4.65
CA ALA A 245 -20.79 9.69 -5.68
C ALA A 245 -19.40 9.08 -5.98
N PRO A 246 -18.57 8.68 -4.97
CA PRO A 246 -17.27 8.07 -5.25
C PRO A 246 -17.40 6.73 -5.96
N LEU A 247 -18.43 5.94 -5.62
CA LEU A 247 -18.71 4.65 -6.25
C LEU A 247 -19.28 4.82 -7.67
N ALA A 248 -20.09 5.85 -7.90
CA ALA A 248 -20.56 6.18 -9.25
C ALA A 248 -19.40 6.59 -10.17
N HIS A 249 -18.45 7.38 -9.66
CA HIS A 249 -17.24 7.73 -10.40
C HIS A 249 -16.36 6.50 -10.66
N LEU A 250 -16.18 5.60 -9.66
CA LEU A 250 -15.45 4.34 -9.86
C LEU A 250 -16.09 3.49 -10.96
N ARG A 251 -17.41 3.34 -10.97
CA ARG A 251 -18.11 2.61 -12.03
C ARG A 251 -17.79 3.16 -13.41
N LEU A 252 -17.84 4.48 -13.57
CA LEU A 252 -17.49 5.13 -14.82
C LEU A 252 -16.04 4.82 -15.25
N LEU A 253 -15.08 4.80 -14.31
CA LEU A 253 -13.70 4.40 -14.60
C LEU A 253 -13.60 2.93 -15.04
N VAL A 254 -14.31 2.02 -14.38
CA VAL A 254 -14.35 0.60 -14.74
C VAL A 254 -14.95 0.41 -16.14
N ASP A 255 -16.08 1.07 -16.44
CA ASP A 255 -16.80 0.94 -17.71
C ASP A 255 -15.99 1.51 -18.88
N GLN A 256 -15.29 2.63 -18.66
CA GLN A 256 -14.40 3.23 -19.65
C GLN A 256 -13.05 2.51 -19.76
N ARG A 257 -12.84 1.41 -19.01
CA ARG A 257 -11.57 0.66 -18.91
C ARG A 257 -10.38 1.56 -18.52
N ARG A 258 -10.69 2.61 -17.76
CA ARG A 258 -9.81 3.67 -17.28
C ARG A 258 -9.30 3.34 -15.87
N LEU A 259 -8.71 2.16 -15.77
CA LEU A 259 -8.11 1.62 -14.55
C LEU A 259 -6.59 1.62 -14.71
N ASP A 260 -5.98 2.77 -15.02
CA ASP A 260 -4.55 3.00 -14.83
C ASP A 260 -4.26 3.44 -13.39
N ASP A 261 -3.00 3.36 -12.97
CA ASP A 261 -2.60 3.60 -11.57
C ASP A 261 -2.87 5.05 -11.17
N THR A 262 -2.70 6.00 -12.08
CA THR A 262 -2.87 7.43 -11.81
C THR A 262 -4.33 7.77 -11.53
N GLN A 263 -5.23 7.31 -12.40
CA GLN A 263 -6.67 7.56 -12.25
C GLN A 263 -7.22 6.85 -11.01
N LEU A 264 -6.82 5.60 -10.78
CA LEU A 264 -7.31 4.83 -9.64
C LEU A 264 -6.76 5.38 -8.31
N LEU A 265 -5.50 5.83 -8.26
CA LEU A 265 -4.94 6.49 -7.07
C LEU A 265 -5.62 7.83 -6.78
N SER A 266 -5.92 8.62 -7.83
CA SER A 266 -6.66 9.88 -7.68
C SER A 266 -8.08 9.63 -7.12
N TRP A 267 -8.76 8.60 -7.63
CA TRP A 267 -10.04 8.16 -7.10
C TRP A 267 -9.91 7.69 -5.64
N LEU A 268 -8.92 6.85 -5.33
CA LEU A 268 -8.71 6.28 -3.99
C LEU A 268 -8.48 7.36 -2.94
N ARG A 269 -7.70 8.41 -3.25
CA ARG A 269 -7.50 9.56 -2.36
C ARG A 269 -8.81 10.25 -2.00
N LYS A 270 -9.72 10.42 -2.97
CA LYS A 270 -11.05 11.00 -2.73
C LYS A 270 -11.90 10.05 -1.88
N ALA A 271 -11.92 8.77 -2.24
CA ALA A 271 -12.66 7.74 -1.49
C ALA A 271 -12.20 7.62 -0.03
N LEU A 272 -10.90 7.80 0.26
CA LEU A 272 -10.37 7.84 1.62
C LEU A 272 -10.80 9.08 2.40
N ASN A 273 -10.87 10.25 1.75
CA ASN A 273 -11.46 11.43 2.38
C ASN A 273 -12.93 11.20 2.71
N ASP A 274 -13.72 10.67 1.77
CA ASP A 274 -15.13 10.36 1.99
C ASP A 274 -15.34 9.31 3.09
N LEU A 275 -14.48 8.29 3.15
CA LEU A 275 -14.48 7.29 4.22
C LEU A 275 -14.17 7.95 5.57
N GLY A 276 -13.14 8.79 5.64
CA GLY A 276 -12.79 9.49 6.87
C GLY A 276 -13.87 10.47 7.33
N GLU A 277 -14.50 11.20 6.41
CA GLU A 277 -15.64 12.05 6.72
C GLU A 277 -16.86 11.26 7.20
N SER A 278 -17.09 10.07 6.65
CA SER A 278 -18.14 9.16 7.09
C SER A 278 -17.89 8.66 8.52
N VAL A 279 -16.65 8.24 8.83
CA VAL A 279 -16.22 7.85 10.17
C VAL A 279 -16.37 9.02 11.16
N LEU A 280 -15.96 10.23 10.76
CA LEU A 280 -16.10 11.42 11.61
C LEU A 280 -17.56 11.74 11.91
N ARG A 281 -18.43 11.76 10.89
CA ARG A 281 -19.87 11.99 11.06
C ARG A 281 -20.51 10.92 11.94
N PHE A 282 -20.14 9.67 11.73
CA PHE A 282 -20.62 8.55 12.54
C PHE A 282 -20.27 8.75 14.03
N MET A 283 -19.04 9.19 14.34
CA MET A 283 -18.65 9.51 15.72
C MET A 283 -19.37 10.75 16.29
N ALA A 284 -19.59 11.78 15.48
CA ALA A 284 -20.26 13.01 15.91
C ALA A 284 -21.76 12.79 16.22
N LEU A 285 -22.39 11.79 15.59
CA LEU A 285 -23.80 11.46 15.84
C LEU A 285 -24.01 11.00 17.30
N ASP A 286 -23.03 10.35 17.94
CA ASP A 286 -23.10 9.93 19.34
C ASP A 286 -23.20 11.10 20.32
N GLU A 287 -22.37 12.13 20.13
CA GLU A 287 -22.33 13.32 20.98
C GLU A 287 -23.68 14.06 21.00
N SER A 288 -24.51 13.85 19.97
CA SER A 288 -25.83 14.46 19.82
C SER A 288 -27.00 13.62 20.39
N LEU A 289 -26.80 12.36 20.80
CA LEU A 289 -27.88 11.42 21.16
C LEU A 289 -28.57 11.69 22.51
N ALA A 290 -28.12 12.70 23.27
CA ALA A 290 -28.76 13.12 24.52
C ALA A 290 -30.11 13.85 24.34
N THR A 291 -30.54 14.16 23.11
CA THR A 291 -31.75 14.95 22.81
C THR A 291 -32.82 14.16 22.05
N SER A 292 -34.09 14.42 22.41
CA SER A 292 -35.37 13.73 22.13
C SER A 292 -35.79 13.51 20.66
N GLN A 293 -34.93 13.69 19.68
CA GLN A 293 -35.23 13.42 18.26
C GLN A 293 -34.52 12.14 17.79
N LYS A 294 -35.22 11.00 17.84
CA LYS A 294 -34.64 9.66 17.63
C LYS A 294 -34.60 9.23 16.15
N ASP A 295 -35.61 9.57 15.35
CA ASP A 295 -35.82 8.92 14.03
C ASP A 295 -34.84 9.38 12.94
N TRP A 296 -34.60 10.69 12.79
CA TRP A 296 -33.64 11.19 11.79
C TRP A 296 -32.21 10.79 12.13
N LYS A 297 -31.87 10.65 13.42
CA LYS A 297 -30.54 10.23 13.89
C LYS A 297 -30.28 8.77 13.57
N THR A 298 -31.27 7.90 13.82
CA THR A 298 -31.22 6.50 13.40
C THR A 298 -31.02 6.40 11.89
N ALA A 299 -31.78 7.17 11.10
CA ALA A 299 -31.60 7.20 9.65
C ALA A 299 -30.20 7.68 9.23
N ALA A 300 -29.64 8.69 9.92
CA ALA A 300 -28.28 9.17 9.67
C ALA A 300 -27.20 8.13 10.03
N LEU A 301 -27.33 7.45 11.17
CA LEU A 301 -26.43 6.36 11.58
C LEU A 301 -26.44 5.21 10.56
N VAL A 302 -27.63 4.77 10.13
CA VAL A 302 -27.78 3.77 9.06
C VAL A 302 -27.15 4.27 7.77
N GLY A 303 -27.35 5.54 7.41
CA GLY A 303 -26.77 6.16 6.22
C GLY A 303 -25.25 6.13 6.20
N GLU A 304 -24.60 6.50 7.31
CA GLU A 304 -23.14 6.46 7.43
C GLU A 304 -22.59 5.03 7.48
N LEU A 305 -23.25 4.11 8.19
CA LEU A 305 -22.86 2.68 8.17
C LEU A 305 -22.95 2.08 6.77
N ARG A 306 -24.04 2.36 6.04
CA ARG A 306 -24.19 1.93 4.63
C ARG A 306 -23.12 2.54 3.74
N ARG A 307 -22.71 3.79 3.98
CA ARG A 307 -21.63 4.45 3.25
C ARG A 307 -20.28 3.79 3.52
N MET A 308 -19.90 3.61 4.79
CA MET A 308 -18.65 2.95 5.16
C MET A 308 -18.60 1.51 4.63
N THR A 309 -19.68 0.74 4.79
CA THR A 309 -19.75 -0.64 4.32
C THR A 309 -19.73 -0.78 2.80
N ALA A 310 -20.21 0.23 2.05
CA ALA A 310 -20.11 0.25 0.59
C ALA A 310 -18.74 0.70 0.09
N LEU A 311 -18.06 1.63 0.79
CA LEU A 311 -16.72 2.12 0.41
C LEU A 311 -15.62 1.12 0.77
N TYR A 312 -15.75 0.41 1.89
CA TYR A 312 -14.69 -0.45 2.41
C TYR A 312 -14.15 -1.46 1.39
N PRO A 313 -14.98 -2.27 0.69
CA PRO A 313 -14.46 -3.30 -0.20
C PRO A 313 -13.61 -2.72 -1.34
N VAL A 314 -14.08 -1.63 -1.97
CA VAL A 314 -13.36 -1.01 -3.09
C VAL A 314 -12.12 -0.25 -2.64
N VAL A 315 -12.14 0.38 -1.46
CA VAL A 315 -10.94 0.99 -0.86
C VAL A 315 -9.88 -0.08 -0.61
N MET A 316 -10.28 -1.23 -0.07
CA MET A 316 -9.38 -2.34 0.21
C MET A 316 -8.81 -2.96 -1.06
N LEU A 317 -9.63 -3.18 -2.10
CA LEU A 317 -9.18 -3.71 -3.39
C LEU A 317 -8.07 -2.86 -4.03
N ALA A 318 -8.12 -1.54 -3.87
CA ALA A 318 -7.12 -0.61 -4.42
C ALA A 318 -6.04 -0.18 -3.40
N ALA A 319 -6.02 -0.75 -2.19
CA ALA A 319 -5.16 -0.27 -1.11
C ALA A 319 -3.66 -0.39 -1.43
N ASP A 320 -3.24 -1.33 -2.29
CA ASP A 320 -1.85 -1.46 -2.74
C ASP A 320 -1.30 -0.16 -3.32
N LEU A 321 -2.10 0.55 -4.12
CA LEU A 321 -1.69 1.80 -4.76
C LEU A 321 -1.28 2.85 -3.73
N ILE A 322 -2.02 2.97 -2.62
CA ILE A 322 -1.66 3.95 -1.60
C ILE A 322 -0.46 3.48 -0.78
N LEU A 323 -0.32 2.19 -0.49
CA LEU A 323 0.80 1.65 0.28
C LEU A 323 2.16 1.87 -0.40
N THR A 324 2.21 2.00 -1.73
CA THR A 324 3.45 2.34 -2.46
C THR A 324 3.95 3.77 -2.20
N LEU A 325 3.11 4.67 -1.66
CA LEU A 325 3.50 6.04 -1.38
C LEU A 325 4.25 6.15 -0.04
N PRO A 326 5.21 7.08 0.11
CA PRO A 326 5.97 7.25 1.36
C PRO A 326 5.11 7.38 2.63
N ASP A 327 4.04 8.16 2.55
CA ASP A 327 3.07 8.40 3.64
C ASP A 327 1.74 7.67 3.43
N GLY A 328 1.72 6.67 2.54
CA GLY A 328 0.52 5.95 2.15
C GLY A 328 -0.17 5.25 3.30
N SER A 329 0.60 4.50 4.06
CA SER A 329 0.16 3.71 5.22
C SER A 329 -0.42 4.62 6.32
N GLU A 330 0.17 5.81 6.52
CA GLU A 330 -0.36 6.82 7.45
C GLU A 330 -1.69 7.39 6.95
N LYS A 331 -1.77 7.79 5.68
CA LYS A 331 -3.01 8.33 5.10
C LYS A 331 -4.16 7.33 5.20
N LEU A 332 -3.90 6.06 4.92
CA LEU A 332 -4.88 4.99 5.05
C LEU A 332 -5.31 4.82 6.51
N ALA A 333 -4.36 4.71 7.44
CA ALA A 333 -4.65 4.56 8.87
C ALA A 333 -5.44 5.74 9.45
N LEU A 334 -5.09 6.97 9.07
CA LEU A 334 -5.79 8.18 9.49
C LEU A 334 -7.22 8.24 8.94
N ALA A 335 -7.47 7.78 7.72
CA ALA A 335 -8.82 7.72 7.16
C ALA A 335 -9.75 6.83 8.01
N PHE A 336 -9.28 5.67 8.48
CA PHE A 336 -10.03 4.80 9.40
C PHE A 336 -10.24 5.40 10.80
N MET A 337 -9.52 6.47 11.14
CA MET A 337 -9.72 7.26 12.36
C MET A 337 -10.55 8.53 12.12
N GLY A 338 -11.13 8.69 10.93
CA GLY A 338 -11.84 9.89 10.51
C GLY A 338 -10.96 11.14 10.38
N LEU A 339 -9.63 10.96 10.35
CA LEU A 339 -8.62 12.02 10.23
C LEU A 339 -8.18 12.18 8.77
N ALA A 340 -9.15 12.23 7.85
CA ALA A 340 -8.96 12.52 6.44
C ALA A 340 -10.00 13.57 5.98
N GLY A 341 -9.72 14.25 4.85
CA GLY A 341 -10.54 15.36 4.36
C GLY A 341 -10.80 16.42 5.44
N GLN A 342 -12.07 16.82 5.59
CA GLN A 342 -12.48 17.81 6.59
C GLN A 342 -12.10 17.43 8.03
N GLY A 343 -12.09 16.13 8.37
CA GLY A 343 -11.76 15.68 9.71
C GLY A 343 -10.32 15.93 10.11
N ARG A 344 -9.42 16.01 9.13
CA ARG A 344 -8.03 16.40 9.32
C ARG A 344 -7.89 17.91 9.43
N GLU A 345 -8.50 18.65 8.50
CA GLU A 345 -8.47 20.12 8.48
C GLU A 345 -9.02 20.72 9.78
N GLN A 346 -10.16 20.21 10.27
CA GLN A 346 -10.75 20.65 11.54
C GLN A 346 -9.83 20.36 12.73
N TRP A 347 -9.10 19.24 12.70
CA TRP A 347 -8.19 18.89 13.77
C TRP A 347 -6.94 19.77 13.75
N ASP A 348 -6.34 19.99 12.58
CA ASP A 348 -5.18 20.87 12.41
C ASP A 348 -5.50 22.30 12.91
N GLN A 349 -6.68 22.84 12.54
CA GLN A 349 -7.16 24.13 13.04
C GLN A 349 -7.34 24.16 14.57
N ARG A 350 -7.88 23.09 15.18
CA ARG A 350 -8.02 22.99 16.65
C ARG A 350 -6.67 22.96 17.34
N VAL A 351 -5.68 22.26 16.77
CA VAL A 351 -4.31 22.21 17.30
C VAL A 351 -3.67 23.60 17.23
N GLU A 352 -3.82 24.31 16.11
CA GLU A 352 -3.30 25.67 15.95
C GLU A 352 -3.93 26.63 16.97
N GLN A 353 -5.25 26.65 17.09
CA GLN A 353 -5.96 27.48 18.08
C GLN A 353 -5.60 27.11 19.52
N PHE A 354 -5.35 25.83 19.81
CA PHE A 354 -4.87 25.39 21.12
C PHE A 354 -3.45 25.91 21.38
N ALA A 355 -2.55 25.78 20.42
CA ALA A 355 -1.18 26.29 20.51
C ALA A 355 -1.17 27.80 20.77
N VAL A 356 -1.93 28.59 20.00
CA VAL A 356 -2.08 30.04 20.21
C VAL A 356 -2.52 30.36 21.64
N ARG A 357 -3.52 29.64 22.17
CA ARG A 357 -3.98 29.83 23.56
C ARG A 357 -2.91 29.48 24.59
N VAL A 358 -2.15 28.41 24.40
CA VAL A 358 -1.07 28.01 25.31
C VAL A 358 0.03 29.06 25.33
N ILE A 359 0.49 29.48 24.16
CA ILE A 359 1.56 30.48 24.02
C ILE A 359 1.12 31.82 24.60
N ARG A 360 -0.13 32.26 24.33
CA ARG A 360 -0.69 33.48 24.93
C ARG A 360 -0.70 33.40 26.46
N ARG A 361 -1.15 32.28 27.04
CA ARG A 361 -1.12 32.07 28.50
C ARG A 361 0.29 32.09 29.06
N MET A 362 1.25 31.49 28.35
CA MET A 362 2.66 31.52 28.76
C MET A 362 3.20 32.95 28.83
N PHE A 363 2.98 33.77 27.80
CA PHE A 363 3.39 35.19 27.85
C PHE A 363 2.73 35.94 29.00
N ILE A 364 1.44 35.73 29.26
CA ILE A 364 0.73 36.38 30.39
C ILE A 364 1.35 35.95 31.73
N THR A 365 1.67 34.67 31.88
CA THR A 365 2.25 34.12 33.10
C THR A 365 3.68 34.62 33.30
N ASP A 366 4.52 34.56 32.27
CA ASP A 366 5.90 35.03 32.30
C ASP A 366 5.97 36.55 32.57
N MET A 367 5.05 37.36 32.00
CA MET A 367 4.94 38.78 32.33
C MET A 367 4.57 39.02 33.80
N ARG A 368 3.64 38.22 34.36
CA ARG A 368 3.28 38.28 35.79
C ARG A 368 4.47 37.92 36.68
N ASP A 369 5.31 36.99 36.24
CA ASP A 369 6.50 36.52 36.94
C ASP A 369 7.74 37.41 36.69
N GLY A 370 7.58 38.55 36.00
CA GLY A 370 8.66 39.51 35.72
C GLY A 370 9.69 39.05 34.67
N ARG A 371 9.41 37.97 33.92
CA ARG A 371 10.29 37.50 32.84
C ARG A 371 10.07 38.32 31.57
N LYS A 372 11.18 38.67 30.92
CA LYS A 372 11.15 39.40 29.65
C LYS A 372 10.62 38.53 28.50
N PRO A 373 9.84 39.10 27.56
CA PRO A 373 9.36 38.40 26.36
C PRO A 373 10.44 37.67 25.55
N LEU A 374 11.65 38.24 25.47
CA LEU A 374 12.79 37.64 24.77
C LEU A 374 13.10 36.23 25.28
N ALA A 375 13.08 36.01 26.60
CA ALA A 375 13.36 34.70 27.20
C ALA A 375 12.28 33.67 26.83
N THR A 376 11.01 34.10 26.79
CA THR A 376 9.88 33.25 26.36
C THR A 376 9.99 32.88 24.88
N ILE A 377 10.38 33.83 24.01
CA ILE A 377 10.64 33.58 22.58
C ILE A 377 11.78 32.58 22.41
N GLN A 378 12.89 32.76 23.12
CA GLN A 378 14.04 31.85 23.05
C GLN A 378 13.65 30.41 23.46
N ARG A 379 12.84 30.26 24.50
CA ARG A 379 12.35 28.95 24.97
C ARG A 379 11.44 28.26 23.96
N LEU A 380 10.60 29.03 23.25
CA LEU A 380 9.55 28.52 22.37
C LEU A 380 9.97 28.35 20.90
N THR A 381 11.18 28.79 20.56
CA THR A 381 11.76 28.60 19.22
C THR A 381 12.59 27.31 19.12
N PHE A 382 12.77 26.59 20.23
CA PHE A 382 13.42 25.27 20.28
C PHE A 382 14.79 25.22 19.56
N GLY A 383 15.53 26.32 19.56
CA GLY A 383 16.85 26.43 18.91
C GLY A 383 16.84 26.85 17.44
N ASP A 384 15.67 27.10 16.82
CA ASP A 384 15.58 27.64 15.46
C ASP A 384 15.95 29.14 15.44
N LEU A 385 17.13 29.44 14.90
CA LEU A 385 17.68 30.79 14.81
C LEU A 385 16.89 31.71 13.87
N VAL A 386 16.26 31.16 12.82
CA VAL A 386 15.47 31.94 11.86
C VAL A 386 14.15 32.34 12.51
N ALA A 387 13.48 31.39 13.16
CA ALA A 387 12.27 31.63 13.93
C ALA A 387 12.50 32.63 15.07
N PHE A 388 13.61 32.48 15.79
CA PHE A 388 14.04 33.36 16.86
C PHE A 388 14.24 34.80 16.38
N LYS A 389 15.05 35.00 15.34
CA LYS A 389 15.28 36.34 14.78
C LYS A 389 13.98 36.99 14.29
N ARG A 390 13.12 36.21 13.62
CA ARG A 390 11.83 36.69 13.10
C ARG A 390 10.88 37.12 14.23
N ALA A 391 10.81 36.35 15.31
CA ALA A 391 9.98 36.70 16.47
C ALA A 391 10.56 37.88 17.26
N CYS A 392 11.89 37.96 17.40
CA CYS A 392 12.56 39.07 18.09
C CYS A 392 12.46 40.41 17.33
N ALA A 393 12.33 40.38 16.01
CA ALA A 393 12.16 41.58 15.20
C ALA A 393 10.87 42.37 15.52
N GLU A 394 9.91 41.76 16.23
CA GLU A 394 8.68 42.43 16.69
C GLU A 394 8.82 43.01 18.11
N LEU A 395 9.97 42.84 18.76
CA LEU A 395 10.30 43.45 20.06
C LEU A 395 11.02 44.80 19.85
N ASP A 396 10.86 45.72 20.80
CA ASP A 396 11.73 46.88 20.89
C ASP A 396 13.16 46.44 21.22
N ILE A 397 14.12 46.94 20.44
CA ILE A 397 15.54 46.53 20.47
C ILE A 397 16.20 46.88 21.82
N VAL A 398 15.72 47.93 22.50
CA VAL A 398 16.34 48.45 23.72
C VAL A 398 15.67 47.87 24.97
N GLN A 399 14.34 47.77 24.95
CA GLN A 399 13.55 47.33 26.10
C GLN A 399 13.33 45.82 26.14
N GLU A 400 13.48 45.13 25.00
CA GLU A 400 13.17 43.71 24.83
C GLU A 400 11.71 43.37 25.19
N GLN A 401 10.82 44.35 25.01
CA GLN A 401 9.39 44.27 25.31
C GLN A 401 8.54 44.50 24.05
N PHE A 402 7.24 44.20 24.17
CA PHE A 402 6.27 44.50 23.12
C PHE A 402 5.73 45.92 23.31
N ASP A 403 5.77 46.74 22.26
CA ASP A 403 5.17 48.09 22.29
C ASP A 403 3.64 48.05 22.10
N SER A 404 3.13 46.95 21.54
CA SER A 404 1.72 46.81 21.21
C SER A 404 1.21 45.37 21.34
N ILE A 405 -0.11 45.25 21.59
CA ILE A 405 -0.82 43.96 21.54
C ILE A 405 -0.68 43.31 20.16
N LYS A 406 -0.61 44.12 19.09
CA LYS A 406 -0.51 43.61 17.71
C LYS A 406 0.82 42.90 17.45
N GLN A 407 1.95 43.45 17.91
CA GLN A 407 3.26 42.78 17.83
C GLN A 407 3.24 41.47 18.63
N ARG A 408 2.69 41.49 19.85
CA ARG A 408 2.56 40.28 20.68
C ARG A 408 1.77 39.18 19.98
N GLU A 409 0.63 39.51 19.37
CA GLU A 409 -0.18 38.52 18.65
C GLU A 409 0.51 37.96 17.40
N ARG A 410 1.33 38.76 16.70
CA ARG A 410 2.19 38.25 15.61
C ARG A 410 3.22 37.25 16.11
N VAL A 411 3.91 37.56 17.20
CA VAL A 411 4.89 36.65 17.81
C VAL A 411 4.20 35.38 18.33
N ILE A 412 3.03 35.50 18.94
CA ILE A 412 2.23 34.34 19.36
C ILE A 412 1.90 33.45 18.16
N ALA A 413 1.45 34.02 17.03
CA ALA A 413 1.13 33.24 15.84
C ALA A 413 2.35 32.50 15.27
N ILE A 414 3.51 33.17 15.23
CA ILE A 414 4.78 32.54 14.81
C ILE A 414 5.10 31.36 15.74
N LEU A 415 5.18 31.59 17.05
CA LEU A 415 5.57 30.58 18.03
C LEU A 415 4.56 29.44 18.17
N ALA A 416 3.27 29.71 17.95
CA ALA A 416 2.22 28.70 17.97
C ALA A 416 2.45 27.63 16.89
N SER A 417 2.94 28.00 15.70
CA SER A 417 3.25 27.03 14.64
C SER A 417 4.36 26.04 15.05
N PHE A 418 5.42 26.54 15.70
CA PHE A 418 6.53 25.71 16.22
C PHE A 418 6.08 24.82 17.37
N TYR A 419 5.31 25.36 18.30
CA TYR A 419 4.75 24.59 19.41
C TYR A 419 3.81 23.49 18.92
N ALA A 420 2.94 23.80 17.95
CA ALA A 420 2.04 22.84 17.32
C ALA A 420 2.83 21.73 16.63
N SER A 421 3.86 22.07 15.85
CA SER A 421 4.74 21.09 15.18
C SER A 421 5.44 20.18 16.18
N TYR A 422 6.07 20.75 17.22
CA TYR A 422 6.78 20.00 18.25
C TYR A 422 5.87 19.03 19.03
N ARG A 423 4.63 19.44 19.32
CA ARG A 423 3.66 18.62 20.06
C ARG A 423 2.74 17.79 19.17
N HIS A 424 2.86 17.90 17.84
CA HIS A 424 1.93 17.31 16.89
C HIS A 424 1.76 15.80 17.10
N ALA A 425 2.85 15.05 17.26
CA ALA A 425 2.80 13.60 17.48
C ALA A 425 2.02 13.23 18.75
N SER A 426 2.27 13.94 19.85
CA SER A 426 1.56 13.72 21.12
C SER A 426 0.07 14.06 21.03
N PHE A 427 -0.27 15.18 20.39
CA PHE A 427 -1.67 15.57 20.16
C PHE A 427 -2.38 14.58 19.24
N LEU A 428 -1.71 14.10 18.19
CA LEU A 428 -2.27 13.13 17.27
C LEU A 428 -2.53 11.79 17.97
N ALA A 429 -1.58 11.29 18.77
CA ALA A 429 -1.74 10.05 19.54
C ALA A 429 -2.94 10.11 20.50
N THR A 430 -3.11 11.26 21.17
CA THR A 430 -4.25 11.52 22.06
C THR A 430 -5.57 11.53 21.28
N GLU A 431 -5.61 12.21 20.14
CA GLU A 431 -6.78 12.29 19.27
C GLU A 431 -7.16 10.91 18.71
N VAL A 432 -6.19 10.16 18.17
CA VAL A 432 -6.38 8.81 17.65
C VAL A 432 -6.93 7.89 18.73
N SER A 433 -6.38 7.94 19.94
CA SER A 433 -6.86 7.12 21.07
C SER A 433 -8.28 7.50 21.51
N ARG A 434 -8.66 8.78 21.44
CA ARG A 434 -10.03 9.24 21.70
C ARG A 434 -10.99 8.72 20.62
N ARG A 435 -10.66 8.95 19.35
CA ARG A 435 -11.50 8.57 18.21
C ARG A 435 -11.67 7.06 18.10
N TYR A 436 -10.60 6.30 18.30
CA TYR A 436 -10.68 4.84 18.36
C TYR A 436 -11.67 4.35 19.43
N ARG A 437 -11.57 4.88 20.66
CA ARG A 437 -12.50 4.49 21.74
C ARG A 437 -13.95 4.82 21.40
N SER A 438 -14.19 6.00 20.82
CA SER A 438 -15.54 6.37 20.37
C SER A 438 -16.02 5.42 19.27
N LEU A 439 -15.22 5.22 18.21
CA LEU A 439 -15.55 4.36 17.09
C LEU A 439 -15.82 2.91 17.52
N MET A 440 -14.98 2.30 18.37
CA MET A 440 -15.17 0.92 18.83
C MET A 440 -16.45 0.76 19.64
N ARG A 441 -16.80 1.74 20.49
CA ARG A 441 -18.06 1.73 21.22
C ARG A 441 -19.26 1.79 20.26
N LEU A 442 -19.18 2.60 19.21
CA LEU A 442 -20.27 2.77 18.24
C LEU A 442 -20.42 1.61 17.27
N LEU A 443 -19.31 0.93 16.93
CA LEU A 443 -19.33 -0.29 16.12
C LEU A 443 -19.67 -1.54 16.94
N HIS A 444 -19.72 -1.43 18.27
CA HIS A 444 -20.07 -2.56 19.12
C HIS A 444 -21.49 -3.04 18.86
N GLU A 445 -21.67 -4.35 18.81
CA GLU A 445 -22.95 -4.96 18.45
C GLU A 445 -24.10 -4.51 19.37
N ASP A 446 -23.86 -4.44 20.69
CA ASP A 446 -24.88 -3.99 21.65
C ASP A 446 -25.33 -2.55 21.41
N TYR A 447 -24.40 -1.66 21.05
CA TYR A 447 -24.72 -0.27 20.72
C TYR A 447 -25.58 -0.21 19.46
N LEU A 448 -25.20 -0.96 18.42
CA LEU A 448 -25.96 -1.02 17.17
C LEU A 448 -27.35 -1.61 17.39
N ARG A 449 -27.50 -2.68 18.19
CA ARG A 449 -28.79 -3.29 18.55
C ARG A 449 -29.71 -2.31 19.29
N GLN A 450 -29.15 -1.45 20.13
CA GLN A 450 -29.93 -0.47 20.89
C GLN A 450 -30.47 0.67 20.00
N HIS A 451 -29.75 1.01 18.94
CA HIS A 451 -30.00 2.22 18.14
C HIS A 451 -30.52 1.96 16.73
N LEU A 452 -30.42 0.73 16.20
CA LEU A 452 -30.85 0.38 14.84
C LEU A 452 -32.06 -0.58 14.82
N PRO A 453 -32.94 -0.49 13.82
CA PRO A 453 -33.96 -1.51 13.57
C PRO A 453 -33.31 -2.87 13.27
N ALA A 454 -33.93 -3.97 13.73
CA ALA A 454 -33.38 -5.32 13.59
C ALA A 454 -33.10 -5.71 12.12
N GLU A 455 -34.01 -5.38 11.20
CA GLU A 455 -33.86 -5.69 9.77
C GLU A 455 -32.64 -5.00 9.15
N GLU A 456 -32.39 -3.74 9.53
CA GLU A 456 -31.26 -2.96 9.05
C GLU A 456 -29.94 -3.48 9.63
N LEU A 457 -29.95 -3.82 10.92
CA LEU A 457 -28.79 -4.41 11.58
C LEU A 457 -28.42 -5.75 10.96
N ASP A 458 -29.38 -6.65 10.76
CA ASP A 458 -29.15 -7.96 10.13
C ASP A 458 -28.59 -7.81 8.72
N GLY A 459 -29.14 -6.88 7.93
CA GLY A 459 -28.65 -6.59 6.59
C GLY A 459 -27.21 -6.09 6.55
N ILE A 460 -26.77 -5.35 7.58
CA ILE A 460 -25.39 -4.87 7.69
C ILE A 460 -24.47 -5.95 8.27
N LEU A 461 -24.88 -6.67 9.31
CA LEU A 461 -24.07 -7.72 9.96
C LEU A 461 -23.79 -8.89 9.01
N ARG A 462 -24.77 -9.29 8.18
CA ARG A 462 -24.59 -10.33 7.16
C ARG A 462 -23.45 -10.04 6.18
N ARG A 463 -23.07 -8.77 6.01
CA ARG A 463 -21.95 -8.39 5.13
C ARG A 463 -20.58 -8.59 5.80
N GLY A 464 -20.49 -8.76 7.11
CA GLY A 464 -19.23 -8.93 7.85
C GLY A 464 -18.33 -7.68 7.95
N VAL A 465 -18.59 -6.67 7.12
CA VAL A 465 -17.74 -5.48 6.96
C VAL A 465 -17.56 -4.66 8.25
N ILE A 466 -18.51 -4.69 9.20
CA ILE A 466 -18.34 -3.99 10.50
C ILE A 466 -17.15 -4.56 11.28
N THR A 467 -17.03 -5.88 11.35
CA THR A 467 -15.92 -6.55 12.03
C THR A 467 -14.59 -6.23 11.35
N GLU A 468 -14.60 -6.17 10.02
CA GLU A 468 -13.42 -5.80 9.21
C GLU A 468 -13.01 -4.33 9.43
N LEU A 469 -13.97 -3.40 9.45
CA LEU A 469 -13.75 -2.00 9.80
C LEU A 469 -13.16 -1.84 11.20
N ALA A 470 -13.68 -2.60 12.18
CA ALA A 470 -13.16 -2.58 13.54
C ALA A 470 -11.73 -3.15 13.63
N GLY A 471 -11.46 -4.25 12.90
CA GLY A 471 -10.13 -4.83 12.77
C GLY A 471 -9.12 -3.84 12.17
N MET A 472 -9.49 -3.19 11.07
CA MET A 472 -8.67 -2.17 10.42
C MET A 472 -8.44 -0.94 11.30
N ALA A 473 -9.45 -0.47 12.04
CA ALA A 473 -9.28 0.61 13.00
C ALA A 473 -8.33 0.19 14.16
N SER A 474 -8.41 -1.05 14.64
CA SER A 474 -7.49 -1.56 15.66
C SER A 474 -6.05 -1.61 15.16
N ALA A 475 -5.82 -2.12 13.94
CA ALA A 475 -4.51 -2.13 13.30
C ALA A 475 -3.97 -0.71 13.08
N ALA A 476 -4.81 0.21 12.56
CA ALA A 476 -4.46 1.61 12.36
C ALA A 476 -4.05 2.31 13.67
N ARG A 477 -4.76 2.05 14.78
CA ARG A 477 -4.39 2.62 16.09
C ARG A 477 -3.00 2.14 16.54
N ARG A 478 -2.75 0.83 16.47
CA ARG A 478 -1.47 0.24 16.89
C ARG A 478 -0.31 0.83 16.08
N TYR A 479 -0.50 0.97 14.78
CA TYR A 479 0.46 1.59 13.88
C TYR A 479 0.72 3.07 14.19
N LEU A 480 -0.33 3.88 14.26
CA LEU A 480 -0.23 5.33 14.50
C LEU A 480 0.36 5.66 15.87
N ALA A 481 0.13 4.80 16.87
CA ALA A 481 0.73 4.95 18.20
C ALA A 481 2.26 4.83 18.17
N ARG A 482 2.83 3.99 17.28
CA ARG A 482 4.28 3.74 17.20
C ARG A 482 5.01 4.67 16.21
N ARG A 483 4.37 5.09 15.10
CA ARG A 483 5.02 5.80 13.97
C ARG A 483 5.80 7.08 14.33
N ARG A 484 5.47 7.76 15.44
CA ARG A 484 6.17 8.97 15.91
C ARG A 484 6.29 9.01 17.43
N ASP A 485 6.38 7.84 18.05
CA ASP A 485 6.69 7.79 19.47
C ASP A 485 8.20 8.06 19.65
N PHE A 486 8.53 9.10 20.42
CA PHE A 486 9.92 9.44 20.72
C PHE A 486 10.60 8.36 21.58
N ALA A 487 9.82 7.47 22.22
CA ALA A 487 10.35 6.34 22.96
C ALA A 487 10.67 5.11 22.09
N SER A 488 10.15 5.05 20.85
CA SER A 488 10.36 3.91 19.96
C SER A 488 11.68 4.00 19.20
N SER A 489 12.33 2.86 19.02
CA SER A 489 13.47 2.72 18.10
C SER A 489 13.03 2.83 16.63
N LEU A 490 13.98 3.09 15.73
CA LEU A 490 13.70 3.10 14.28
C LEU A 490 13.18 1.74 13.81
N GLU A 491 13.77 0.66 14.32
CA GLU A 491 13.37 -0.72 14.04
C GLU A 491 11.92 -0.97 14.44
N GLU A 492 11.49 -0.53 15.63
CA GLU A 492 10.10 -0.67 16.08
C GLU A 492 9.11 0.13 15.23
N MET A 493 9.49 1.34 14.80
CA MET A 493 8.68 2.18 13.92
C MET A 493 8.49 1.53 12.54
N LEU A 494 9.57 0.97 11.98
CA LEU A 494 9.54 0.27 10.69
C LEU A 494 8.77 -1.05 10.80
N ALA A 495 8.98 -1.83 11.86
CA ALA A 495 8.24 -3.06 12.12
C ALA A 495 6.73 -2.80 12.22
N ALA A 496 6.32 -1.76 12.95
CA ALA A 496 4.92 -1.38 13.05
C ALA A 496 4.30 -1.01 11.70
N LYS A 497 5.08 -0.40 10.80
CA LYS A 497 4.66 -0.11 9.41
C LYS A 497 4.47 -1.41 8.62
N MET A 498 5.46 -2.32 8.69
CA MET A 498 5.41 -3.61 8.00
C MET A 498 4.22 -4.46 8.46
N ASP A 499 3.99 -4.55 9.77
CA ASP A 499 2.85 -5.28 10.35
C ASP A 499 1.50 -4.71 9.88
N PHE A 500 1.39 -3.37 9.83
CA PHE A 500 0.19 -2.72 9.34
C PHE A 500 -0.04 -3.02 7.86
N GLU A 501 0.98 -2.86 7.02
CA GLU A 501 0.89 -3.14 5.58
C GLU A 501 0.53 -4.59 5.29
N LEU A 502 1.12 -5.53 6.03
CA LEU A 502 0.76 -6.94 5.95
C LEU A 502 -0.71 -7.17 6.31
N HIS A 503 -1.19 -6.56 7.40
CA HIS A 503 -2.59 -6.63 7.79
C HIS A 503 -3.53 -6.09 6.69
N VAL A 504 -3.21 -4.94 6.09
CA VAL A 504 -3.99 -4.37 4.97
C VAL A 504 -4.03 -5.33 3.79
N ARG A 505 -2.91 -5.96 3.43
CA ARG A 505 -2.84 -6.93 2.33
C ARG A 505 -3.68 -8.18 2.60
N THR A 506 -3.64 -8.71 3.83
CA THR A 506 -4.48 -9.85 4.23
C THR A 506 -5.97 -9.50 4.12
N GLN A 507 -6.38 -8.33 4.60
CA GLN A 507 -7.77 -7.86 4.51
C GLN A 507 -8.21 -7.65 3.06
N ARG A 508 -7.35 -7.07 2.21
CA ARG A 508 -7.62 -6.93 0.78
C ARG A 508 -7.89 -8.27 0.11
N LEU A 509 -7.08 -9.29 0.39
CA LEU A 509 -7.28 -10.63 -0.18
C LEU A 509 -8.57 -11.28 0.34
N ALA A 510 -8.93 -11.08 1.60
CA ALA A 510 -10.22 -11.53 2.13
C ALA A 510 -11.40 -10.88 1.38
N VAL A 511 -11.34 -9.56 1.16
CA VAL A 511 -12.34 -8.83 0.36
C VAL A 511 -12.40 -9.34 -1.08
N PHE A 512 -11.25 -9.56 -1.71
CA PHE A 512 -11.20 -10.09 -3.08
C PHE A 512 -11.91 -11.46 -3.17
N ARG A 513 -11.64 -12.37 -2.23
CA ARG A 513 -12.27 -13.71 -2.18
C ARG A 513 -13.77 -13.66 -1.91
N GLN A 514 -14.24 -12.67 -1.15
CA GLN A 514 -15.68 -12.46 -0.93
C GLN A 514 -16.39 -11.99 -2.20
N ILE A 515 -15.75 -11.12 -3.00
CA ILE A 515 -16.33 -10.58 -4.25
C ILE A 515 -16.23 -11.60 -5.38
N MET A 516 -15.17 -12.41 -5.40
CA MET A 516 -14.89 -13.43 -6.41
C MET A 516 -14.80 -14.81 -5.73
N PRO A 517 -15.95 -15.39 -5.31
CA PRO A 517 -15.96 -16.75 -4.75
C PRO A 517 -15.44 -17.76 -5.78
N GLY A 518 -14.75 -18.78 -5.28
CA GLY A 518 -14.13 -19.85 -6.07
C GLY A 518 -15.13 -20.66 -6.87
#